data_AF-A0A6F9BGT3-F1
#
_entry.id   AF-A0A6F9BGT3-F1
#
_cell.length_a   1.000
_cell.length_b   1.000
_cell.length_c   1.000
_cell.angle_alpha   90.00
_cell.angle_beta   90.00
_cell.angle_gamma   90.00
#
_symmetry.space_group_name_H-M   'P 1'
#
loop_
_entity.id
_entity.type
_entity.pdbx_description
1 polymer ?
#
loop_
_entity_poly.entity_id
_entity_poly.type
_entity_poly.pdbx_seq_one_letter_code
_entity_poly.pdbx_strand_id
1 'polypeptide(L)'
;METLPCINKDDPRLRLKVENRMKNIFVTQFEETREEYENVNHIPVITETASRVLETGVNTLQRTLVLKKQVEVDETKDRAKKFEKFVEDNEVKRRRALKKYQVARTQNDLKQNEKEELTEQLEKLQARQQYLKDRVTMYKMYEDYMMKMLDFLPENYLEYGADSLVMPIIRRHETLSLTHQDLVERLGQLVEELEQGQPKEKNNQTEMKLMMHQGQSRDQVEEVGSLLIAVKNLAEQCYLHHYGPLEEIDMLTMMDMEYILERADIVMRATRLIDSGSALTSATEHRGSLKNINSKTQLKSTSKTSGRSGLSS
;
A
#
# COMPACT_ATOMS: atom_id res chain seq x y z
N MET A 1 29.86 17.17 2.41
CA MET A 1 31.16 17.62 2.95
C MET A 1 32.02 16.37 3.10
N GLU A 2 32.77 15.98 2.08
CA GLU A 2 33.63 14.79 2.14
C GLU A 2 35.08 15.22 2.42
N THR A 3 35.62 14.68 3.50
CA THR A 3 36.94 14.95 4.06
C THR A 3 38.06 14.32 3.20
N LEU A 4 39.11 15.09 2.96
CA LEU A 4 40.29 14.68 2.20
C LEU A 4 41.01 13.48 2.85
N PRO A 5 41.64 12.59 2.06
CA PRO A 5 42.36 11.43 2.57
C PRO A 5 43.58 11.87 3.38
N CYS A 6 43.67 11.38 4.62
CA CYS A 6 44.81 11.58 5.50
C CYS A 6 46.04 10.81 4.97
N ILE A 7 47.09 11.54 4.60
CA ILE A 7 48.39 10.96 4.23
C ILE A 7 49.01 10.35 5.49
N ASN A 8 49.19 9.03 5.47
CA ASN A 8 49.76 8.27 6.58
C ASN A 8 51.26 8.56 6.70
N LYS A 9 51.68 9.18 7.80
CA LYS A 9 53.06 9.69 8.01
C LYS A 9 54.11 8.58 8.14
N ASP A 10 53.67 7.34 8.32
CA ASP A 10 54.52 6.18 8.53
C ASP A 10 54.78 5.37 7.24
N ASP A 11 54.41 5.88 6.05
CA ASP A 11 54.71 5.19 4.79
C ASP A 11 56.24 5.17 4.53
N PRO A 12 56.87 3.98 4.47
CA PRO A 12 58.31 3.86 4.26
C PRO A 12 58.80 4.40 2.91
N ARG A 13 57.90 4.67 1.95
CA ARG A 13 58.22 5.34 0.67
C ARG A 13 58.47 6.85 0.83
N LEU A 14 57.99 7.45 1.92
CA LEU A 14 58.21 8.87 2.24
C LEU A 14 59.49 9.10 3.07
N ARG A 15 60.21 8.02 3.45
CA ARG A 15 61.50 8.14 4.14
C ARG A 15 62.64 8.42 3.16
N LEU A 16 63.12 9.65 3.18
CA LEU A 16 64.31 10.09 2.44
C LEU A 16 65.55 9.32 2.93
N LYS A 17 66.06 8.40 2.12
CA LYS A 17 67.36 7.74 2.36
C LYS A 17 68.48 8.69 1.90
N VAL A 18 69.05 9.44 2.83
CA VAL A 18 70.25 10.26 2.58
C VAL A 18 71.49 9.41 2.86
N GLU A 19 72.11 8.87 1.81
CA GLU A 19 73.45 8.28 1.92
C GLU A 19 74.49 9.42 1.97
N ASN A 20 75.05 9.67 3.15
CA ASN A 20 76.15 10.61 3.33
C ASN A 20 77.47 9.96 2.91
N ARG A 21 77.80 10.03 1.61
CA ARG A 21 79.11 9.62 1.08
C ARG A 21 80.05 10.83 1.07
N MET A 22 80.72 11.09 2.20
CA MET A 22 81.90 11.94 2.20
C MET A 22 82.98 11.28 1.33
N LYS A 23 83.22 11.83 0.14
CA LYS A 23 84.33 11.42 -0.72
C LYS A 23 85.61 12.03 -0.14
N ASN A 24 86.53 11.18 0.31
CA ASN A 24 87.86 11.59 0.72
C ASN A 24 88.57 12.26 -0.47
N ILE A 25 88.89 13.55 -0.34
CA ILE A 25 89.72 14.28 -1.29
C ILE A 25 91.17 14.00 -0.86
N PHE A 26 91.91 13.22 -1.64
CA PHE A 26 93.34 13.04 -1.43
C PHE A 26 94.05 14.33 -1.80
N VAL A 27 94.68 14.97 -0.82
CA VAL A 27 95.66 16.05 -1.02
C VAL A 27 96.98 15.37 -1.39
N THR A 28 97.35 15.41 -2.67
CA THR A 28 98.73 15.14 -3.09
C THR A 28 99.58 16.32 -2.65
N GLN A 29 100.41 16.12 -1.62
CA GLN A 29 101.45 17.08 -1.26
C GLN A 29 102.54 17.04 -2.33
N PHE A 30 102.83 18.19 -2.94
CA PHE A 30 103.94 18.39 -3.86
C PHE A 30 105.25 18.33 -3.07
N GLU A 31 106.17 17.49 -3.50
CA GLU A 31 107.55 17.47 -3.02
C GLU A 31 108.34 18.48 -3.86
N GLU A 32 108.55 19.68 -3.30
CA GLU A 32 109.40 20.73 -3.89
C GLU A 32 110.84 20.50 -3.43
N THR A 33 111.68 20.05 -4.36
CA THR A 33 113.13 20.01 -4.24
C THR A 33 113.64 21.43 -4.01
N ARG A 34 114.13 21.71 -2.80
CA ARG A 34 114.87 22.95 -2.50
C ARG A 34 116.24 22.87 -3.17
N GLU A 35 116.40 23.58 -4.28
CA GLU A 35 117.73 23.96 -4.76
C GLU A 35 118.18 25.17 -3.92
N GLU A 36 119.16 24.93 -3.05
CA GLU A 36 119.93 25.98 -2.38
C GLU A 36 120.76 26.71 -3.44
N TYR A 37 120.31 27.91 -3.85
CA TYR A 37 121.19 28.87 -4.52
C TYR A 37 121.72 29.86 -3.48
N GLU A 38 123.04 29.94 -3.41
CA GLU A 38 123.79 30.95 -2.67
C GLU A 38 123.25 32.35 -3.01
N ASN A 39 122.62 33.01 -2.04
CA ASN A 39 122.13 34.37 -2.19
C ASN A 39 123.30 35.36 -2.03
N VAL A 40 124.19 35.40 -3.02
CA VAL A 40 125.26 36.40 -3.08
C VAL A 40 124.69 37.67 -3.69
N ASN A 41 124.45 38.70 -2.88
CA ASN A 41 124.05 40.03 -3.34
C ASN A 41 125.13 40.60 -4.28
N HIS A 42 125.00 40.39 -5.59
CA HIS A 42 125.78 41.08 -6.59
C HIS A 42 125.37 42.55 -6.62
N ILE A 43 126.22 43.41 -6.08
CA ILE A 43 126.09 44.87 -6.26
C ILE A 43 126.56 45.17 -7.68
N PRO A 44 125.68 45.66 -8.58
CA PRO A 44 126.06 45.91 -9.96
C PRO A 44 127.05 47.08 -10.02
N VAL A 45 128.25 46.82 -10.54
CA VAL A 45 129.26 47.86 -10.81
C VAL A 45 128.82 48.61 -12.07
N ILE A 46 128.35 49.85 -11.89
CA ILE A 46 127.89 50.72 -12.98
C ILE A 46 129.12 51.26 -13.72
N THR A 47 129.41 50.71 -14.89
CA THR A 47 130.48 51.19 -15.80
C THR A 47 129.97 52.18 -16.84
N GLU A 48 128.67 52.51 -16.81
CA GLU A 48 128.01 53.39 -17.77
C GLU A 48 127.88 54.85 -17.26
N THR A 49 127.79 55.81 -18.19
CA THR A 49 127.54 57.23 -17.89
C THR A 49 126.13 57.44 -17.35
N ALA A 50 125.96 58.34 -16.37
CA ALA A 50 124.70 58.56 -15.67
C ALA A 50 123.46 58.75 -16.59
N SER A 51 123.63 59.40 -17.74
CA SER A 51 122.53 59.60 -18.72
C SER A 51 122.00 58.30 -19.33
N ARG A 52 122.88 57.33 -19.65
CA ARG A 52 122.46 56.03 -20.22
C ARG A 52 121.74 55.15 -19.20
N VAL A 53 122.16 55.22 -17.95
CA VAL A 53 121.50 54.51 -16.83
C VAL A 53 120.08 55.04 -16.62
N LEU A 54 119.90 56.37 -16.68
CA LEU A 54 118.59 56.99 -16.55
C LEU A 54 117.67 56.65 -17.72
N GLU A 55 118.17 56.72 -18.97
CA GLU A 55 117.39 56.38 -20.16
C GLU A 55 116.96 54.90 -20.15
N THR A 56 117.89 54.00 -19.83
CA THR A 56 117.60 52.56 -19.71
C THR A 56 116.62 52.27 -18.57
N GLY A 57 116.75 52.97 -17.45
CA GLY A 57 115.81 52.88 -16.32
C GLY A 57 114.39 53.33 -16.69
N VAL A 58 114.26 54.46 -17.37
CA VAL A 58 112.96 54.97 -17.85
C VAL A 58 112.33 54.02 -18.86
N ASN A 59 113.10 53.54 -19.84
CA ASN A 59 112.62 52.58 -20.85
C ASN A 59 112.18 51.26 -20.21
N THR A 60 112.92 50.77 -19.21
CA THR A 60 112.59 49.54 -18.47
C THR A 60 111.31 49.70 -17.64
N LEU A 61 111.15 50.84 -16.95
CA LEU A 61 109.95 51.15 -16.19
C LEU A 61 108.72 51.29 -17.09
N GLN A 62 108.85 52.01 -18.21
CA GLN A 62 107.78 52.15 -19.19
C GLN A 62 107.37 50.79 -19.77
N ARG A 63 108.33 49.94 -20.17
CA ARG A 63 108.06 48.59 -20.67
C ARG A 63 107.39 47.70 -19.61
N THR A 64 107.86 47.75 -18.37
CA THR A 64 107.27 47.00 -17.25
C THR A 64 105.85 47.47 -16.95
N LEU A 65 105.60 48.78 -17.00
CA LEU A 65 104.27 49.36 -16.79
C LEU A 65 103.30 48.97 -17.91
N VAL A 66 103.76 48.98 -19.18
CA VAL A 66 102.98 48.52 -20.34
C VAL A 66 102.67 47.02 -20.21
N LEU A 67 103.67 46.18 -19.90
CA LEU A 67 103.46 44.75 -19.71
C LEU A 67 102.50 44.45 -18.56
N LYS A 68 102.63 45.16 -17.43
CA LYS A 68 101.72 45.02 -16.28
C LYS A 68 100.28 45.37 -16.66
N LYS A 69 100.06 46.49 -17.35
CA LYS A 69 98.73 46.87 -17.85
C LYS A 69 98.20 45.86 -18.87
N GLN A 70 99.05 45.33 -19.74
CA GLN A 70 98.66 44.30 -20.72
C GLN A 70 98.20 43.02 -20.01
N VAL A 71 98.94 42.55 -19.01
CA VAL A 71 98.55 41.39 -18.19
C VAL A 71 97.23 41.65 -17.46
N GLU A 72 97.05 42.82 -16.84
CA GLU A 72 95.78 43.18 -16.16
C GLU A 72 94.59 43.21 -17.15
N VAL A 73 94.80 43.74 -18.35
CA VAL A 73 93.78 43.75 -19.42
C VAL A 73 93.46 42.33 -19.89
N ASP A 74 94.45 41.48 -20.07
CA ASP A 74 94.24 40.09 -20.50
C ASP A 74 93.54 39.26 -19.41
N GLU A 75 93.89 39.45 -18.13
CA GLU A 75 93.19 38.83 -17.01
C GLU A 75 91.73 39.28 -16.89
N THR A 76 91.44 40.56 -17.11
CA THR A 76 90.07 41.07 -17.10
C THR A 76 89.28 40.55 -18.30
N LYS A 77 89.91 40.47 -19.48
CA LYS A 77 89.33 39.88 -20.69
C LYS A 77 89.00 38.40 -20.50
N ASP A 78 89.89 37.62 -19.88
CA ASP A 78 89.63 36.21 -19.62
C ASP A 78 88.58 35.97 -18.53
N ARG A 79 88.52 36.86 -17.52
CA ARG A 79 87.38 36.88 -16.58
C ARG A 79 86.07 37.18 -17.29
N ALA A 80 86.04 38.18 -18.17
CA ALA A 80 84.84 38.53 -18.94
C ALA A 80 84.36 37.36 -19.81
N LYS A 81 85.26 36.67 -20.53
CA LYS A 81 84.91 35.45 -21.31
C LYS A 81 84.30 34.35 -20.43
N LYS A 82 84.85 34.12 -19.23
CA LYS A 82 84.30 33.12 -18.29
C LYS A 82 82.89 33.50 -17.83
N PHE A 83 82.65 34.78 -17.55
CA PHE A 83 81.32 35.28 -17.20
C PHE A 83 80.33 35.12 -18.35
N GLU A 84 80.73 35.48 -19.57
CA GLU A 84 79.89 35.34 -20.77
C GLU A 84 79.47 33.89 -20.98
N LYS A 85 80.42 32.94 -20.90
CA LYS A 85 80.11 31.50 -20.97
C LYS A 85 79.16 31.05 -19.86
N PHE A 86 79.36 31.53 -18.63
CA PHE A 86 78.47 31.20 -17.51
C PHE A 86 77.04 31.70 -17.72
N VAL A 87 76.89 32.92 -18.25
CA VAL A 87 75.57 33.49 -18.59
C VAL A 87 74.89 32.64 -19.66
N GLU A 88 75.60 32.27 -20.72
CA GLU A 88 75.07 31.42 -21.79
C GLU A 88 74.62 30.05 -21.24
N ASP A 89 75.46 29.39 -20.44
CA ASP A 89 75.12 28.11 -19.81
C ASP A 89 73.89 28.22 -18.88
N ASN A 90 73.76 29.35 -18.16
CA ASN A 90 72.61 29.61 -17.30
C ASN A 90 71.33 29.78 -18.11
N GLU A 91 71.39 30.55 -19.20
CA GLU A 91 70.25 30.73 -20.10
C GLU A 91 69.80 29.41 -20.73
N VAL A 92 70.73 28.54 -21.12
CA VAL A 92 70.41 27.21 -21.64
C VAL A 92 69.72 26.37 -20.56
N LYS A 93 70.20 26.39 -19.31
CA LYS A 93 69.53 25.70 -18.18
C LYS A 93 68.12 26.24 -17.94
N ARG A 94 67.94 27.56 -17.98
CA ARG A 94 66.62 28.22 -17.86
C ARG A 94 65.68 27.76 -18.97
N ARG A 95 66.13 27.78 -20.23
CA ARG A 95 65.35 27.33 -21.40
C ARG A 95 64.97 25.85 -21.28
N ARG A 96 65.88 24.99 -20.86
CA ARG A 96 65.60 23.55 -20.64
C ARG A 96 64.57 23.33 -19.53
N ALA A 97 64.71 24.04 -18.41
CA ALA A 97 63.76 23.96 -17.29
C ALA A 97 62.35 24.40 -17.73
N LEU A 98 62.25 25.52 -18.46
CA LEU A 98 60.98 26.01 -19.00
C LEU A 98 60.35 25.02 -19.98
N LYS A 99 61.12 24.47 -20.92
CA LYS A 99 60.61 23.49 -21.87
C LYS A 99 60.12 22.22 -21.16
N LYS A 100 60.86 21.74 -20.16
CA LYS A 100 60.46 20.58 -19.35
C LYS A 100 59.15 20.85 -18.59
N TYR A 101 59.01 22.04 -18.00
CA TYR A 101 57.79 22.46 -17.32
C TYR A 101 56.60 22.52 -18.29
N GLN A 102 56.78 23.12 -19.48
CA GLN A 102 55.72 23.22 -20.48
C GLN A 102 55.23 21.84 -20.92
N VAL A 103 56.15 20.91 -21.24
CA VAL A 103 55.78 19.54 -21.63
C VAL A 103 55.05 18.80 -20.50
N ALA A 104 55.53 18.93 -19.26
CA ALA A 104 54.88 18.33 -18.11
C ALA A 104 53.47 18.90 -17.89
N ARG A 105 53.31 20.22 -18.06
CA ARG A 105 52.01 20.88 -17.97
C ARG A 105 51.03 20.37 -19.01
N THR A 106 51.41 20.37 -20.30
CA THR A 106 50.53 19.86 -21.37
C THR A 106 50.17 18.39 -21.17
N GLN A 107 51.12 17.58 -20.69
CA GLN A 107 50.86 16.17 -20.40
C GLN A 107 49.89 15.99 -19.23
N ASN A 108 50.02 16.81 -18.18
CA ASN A 108 49.09 16.77 -17.05
C ASN A 108 47.69 17.22 -17.47
N ASP A 109 47.58 18.26 -18.30
CA ASP A 109 46.32 18.74 -18.83
C ASP A 109 45.62 17.64 -19.66
N LEU A 110 46.34 16.93 -20.52
CA LEU A 110 45.80 15.79 -21.29
C LEU A 110 45.31 14.66 -20.37
N LYS A 111 46.11 14.26 -19.37
CA LYS A 111 45.72 13.21 -18.42
C LYS A 111 44.51 13.61 -17.58
N GLN A 112 44.38 14.89 -17.26
CA GLN A 112 43.25 15.40 -16.51
C GLN A 112 41.96 15.30 -17.34
N ASN A 113 42.03 15.66 -18.63
CA ASN A 113 40.90 15.49 -19.54
C ASN A 113 40.51 14.02 -19.72
N GLU A 114 41.47 13.12 -19.92
CA GLU A 114 41.21 11.67 -20.01
C GLU A 114 40.56 11.13 -18.72
N LYS A 115 41.02 11.60 -17.56
CA LYS A 115 40.44 11.23 -16.27
C LYS A 115 38.99 11.70 -16.15
N GLU A 116 38.70 12.93 -16.57
CA GLU A 116 37.34 13.49 -16.55
C GLU A 116 36.41 12.69 -17.48
N GLU A 117 36.86 12.37 -18.70
CA GLU A 117 36.08 11.56 -19.66
C GLU A 117 35.78 10.16 -19.09
N LEU A 118 36.78 9.48 -18.53
CA LEU A 118 36.58 8.16 -17.91
C LEU A 118 35.65 8.22 -16.70
N THR A 119 35.70 9.31 -15.93
CA THR A 119 34.81 9.52 -14.78
C THR A 119 33.36 9.68 -15.25
N GLU A 120 33.12 10.43 -16.33
CA GLU A 120 31.79 10.58 -16.91
C GLU A 120 31.25 9.25 -17.48
N GLN A 121 32.09 8.46 -18.15
CA GLN A 121 31.72 7.13 -18.63
C GLN A 121 31.35 6.19 -17.48
N LEU A 122 32.11 6.24 -16.38
CA LEU A 122 31.84 5.44 -15.19
C LEU A 122 30.49 5.82 -14.56
N GLU A 123 30.21 7.12 -14.43
CA GLU A 123 28.94 7.62 -13.89
C GLU A 123 27.75 7.17 -14.75
N LYS A 124 27.86 7.29 -16.09
CA LYS A 124 26.85 6.78 -17.04
C LYS A 124 26.59 5.29 -16.88
N LEU A 125 27.66 4.49 -16.74
CA LEU A 125 27.55 3.04 -16.55
C LEU A 125 26.93 2.69 -15.19
N GLN A 126 27.29 3.38 -14.12
CA GLN A 126 26.70 3.20 -12.80
C GLN A 126 25.22 3.53 -12.79
N ALA A 127 24.81 4.66 -13.40
CA ALA A 127 23.41 5.01 -13.54
C ALA A 127 22.62 3.95 -14.33
N ARG A 128 23.18 3.44 -15.43
CA ARG A 128 22.58 2.36 -16.21
C ARG A 128 22.47 1.07 -15.41
N GLN A 129 23.51 0.71 -14.65
CA GLN A 129 23.50 -0.47 -13.79
C GLN A 129 22.39 -0.36 -12.75
N GLN A 130 22.26 0.80 -12.09
CA GLN A 130 21.21 1.01 -11.10
C GLN A 130 19.82 0.91 -11.72
N TYR A 131 19.59 1.56 -12.87
CA TYR A 131 18.34 1.44 -13.62
C TYR A 131 17.99 -0.02 -13.96
N LEU A 132 18.96 -0.81 -14.43
CA LEU A 132 18.74 -2.21 -14.75
C LEU A 132 18.44 -3.03 -13.49
N LYS A 133 19.11 -2.76 -12.37
CA LYS A 133 18.87 -3.41 -11.08
C LYS A 133 17.44 -3.16 -10.59
N ASP A 134 16.98 -1.92 -10.70
CA ASP A 134 15.62 -1.54 -10.32
C ASP A 134 14.60 -2.23 -11.23
N ARG A 135 14.87 -2.30 -12.55
CA ARG A 135 14.04 -3.07 -13.49
C ARG A 135 13.97 -4.55 -13.16
N VAL A 136 15.11 -5.20 -12.89
CA VAL A 136 15.13 -6.63 -12.51
C VAL A 136 14.28 -6.84 -11.25
N THR A 137 14.39 -5.94 -10.27
CA THR A 137 13.59 -6.01 -9.05
C THR A 137 12.10 -5.84 -9.35
N MET A 138 11.73 -4.89 -10.22
CA MET A 138 10.34 -4.70 -10.65
C MET A 138 9.77 -5.93 -11.35
N TYR A 139 10.56 -6.59 -12.21
CA TYR A 139 10.09 -7.76 -12.93
C TYR A 139 10.18 -9.07 -12.15
N LYS A 140 10.89 -9.08 -11.01
CA LYS A 140 11.05 -10.26 -10.17
C LYS A 140 9.72 -10.81 -9.65
N MET A 141 8.77 -9.93 -9.32
CA MET A 141 7.43 -10.35 -8.89
C MET A 141 6.69 -11.16 -9.97
N TYR A 142 6.87 -10.81 -11.25
CA TYR A 142 6.24 -11.53 -12.34
C TYR A 142 6.95 -12.85 -12.61
N GLU A 143 8.28 -12.86 -12.56
CA GLU A 143 9.05 -14.11 -12.65
C GLU A 143 8.61 -15.08 -11.55
N ASP A 144 8.56 -14.64 -10.29
CA ASP A 144 8.17 -15.48 -9.16
C ASP A 144 6.72 -15.96 -9.27
N TYR A 145 5.81 -15.11 -9.79
CA TYR A 145 4.44 -15.51 -10.10
C TYR A 145 4.40 -16.57 -11.20
N MET A 146 5.10 -16.34 -12.32
CA MET A 146 5.13 -17.29 -13.43
C MET A 146 5.73 -18.62 -13.01
N MET A 147 6.80 -18.61 -12.21
CA MET A 147 7.41 -19.82 -11.66
C MET A 147 6.43 -20.61 -10.79
N LYS A 148 5.68 -19.94 -9.90
CA LYS A 148 4.61 -20.60 -9.12
C LYS A 148 3.49 -21.14 -10.00
N MET A 149 3.18 -20.47 -11.10
CA MET A 149 2.17 -20.94 -12.04
C MET A 149 2.58 -22.23 -12.73
N LEU A 150 3.87 -22.43 -13.01
CA LEU A 150 4.35 -23.63 -13.70
C LEU A 150 4.02 -24.93 -12.95
N ASP A 151 4.00 -24.91 -11.61
CA ASP A 151 3.62 -26.07 -10.79
C ASP A 151 2.19 -26.56 -11.06
N PHE A 152 1.32 -25.68 -11.59
CA PHE A 152 -0.07 -26.00 -11.92
C PHE A 152 -0.27 -26.33 -13.41
N LEU A 153 0.76 -26.15 -14.24
CA LEU A 153 0.67 -26.40 -15.68
C LEU A 153 1.19 -27.82 -16.02
N PRO A 154 0.57 -28.51 -16.99
CA PRO A 154 1.10 -29.77 -17.51
C PRO A 154 2.49 -29.58 -18.12
N GLU A 155 3.39 -30.55 -17.98
CA GLU A 155 4.80 -30.49 -18.44
C GLU A 155 4.96 -30.10 -19.93
N ASN A 156 3.96 -30.40 -20.77
CA ASN A 156 3.98 -30.14 -22.22
C ASN A 156 3.34 -28.78 -22.62
N TYR A 157 3.15 -27.85 -21.69
CA TYR A 157 2.46 -26.57 -21.95
C TYR A 157 3.16 -25.66 -22.99
N LEU A 158 4.47 -25.85 -23.22
CA LEU A 158 5.28 -25.11 -24.18
C LEU A 158 5.41 -25.78 -25.56
N GLU A 159 5.07 -27.07 -25.68
CA GLU A 159 5.27 -27.83 -26.94
C GLU A 159 4.30 -27.43 -28.06
N TYR A 160 3.17 -26.82 -27.70
CA TYR A 160 2.14 -26.40 -28.65
C TYR A 160 2.08 -24.88 -28.66
N GLY A 161 2.51 -24.25 -29.76
CA GLY A 161 2.52 -22.80 -29.96
C GLY A 161 1.14 -22.15 -29.86
N ALA A 162 0.56 -21.67 -30.97
CA ALA A 162 -0.77 -21.04 -30.97
C ALA A 162 -1.90 -21.96 -30.46
N ASP A 163 -1.65 -23.28 -30.40
CA ASP A 163 -2.53 -24.32 -29.86
C ASP A 163 -2.18 -24.70 -28.41
N SER A 164 -1.70 -23.74 -27.62
CA SER A 164 -1.35 -23.94 -26.21
C SER A 164 -2.52 -24.51 -25.40
N LEU A 165 -2.22 -25.50 -24.54
CA LEU A 165 -3.15 -26.09 -23.55
C LEU A 165 -3.83 -25.04 -22.65
N VAL A 166 -3.27 -23.83 -22.58
CA VAL A 166 -3.82 -22.69 -21.84
C VAL A 166 -5.10 -22.14 -22.50
N MET A 167 -5.19 -22.10 -23.83
CA MET A 167 -6.34 -21.51 -24.52
C MET A 167 -7.65 -22.28 -24.30
N PRO A 168 -7.66 -23.63 -24.32
CA PRO A 168 -8.83 -24.42 -23.89
C PRO A 168 -9.23 -24.17 -22.43
N ILE A 169 -8.26 -23.98 -21.53
CA ILE A 169 -8.52 -23.69 -20.11
C ILE A 169 -9.17 -22.31 -19.97
N ILE A 170 -8.67 -21.29 -20.67
CA ILE A 170 -9.26 -19.95 -20.71
C ILE A 170 -10.70 -20.02 -21.22
N ARG A 171 -10.94 -20.64 -22.39
CA ARG A 171 -12.28 -20.78 -22.96
C ARG A 171 -13.25 -21.53 -22.04
N ARG A 172 -12.76 -22.56 -21.34
CA ARG A 172 -13.54 -23.30 -20.35
C ARG A 172 -13.93 -22.40 -19.17
N HIS A 173 -12.99 -21.60 -18.65
CA HIS A 173 -13.26 -20.67 -17.57
C HIS A 173 -14.27 -19.59 -17.99
N GLU A 174 -14.11 -19.01 -19.19
CA GLU A 174 -15.05 -18.03 -19.76
C GLU A 174 -16.47 -18.62 -19.83
N THR A 175 -16.60 -19.83 -20.37
CA THR A 175 -17.90 -20.51 -20.46
C THR A 175 -18.52 -20.74 -19.08
N LEU A 176 -17.73 -21.24 -18.13
CA LEU A 176 -18.17 -21.45 -16.75
C LEU A 176 -18.60 -20.14 -16.09
N SER A 177 -17.83 -19.07 -16.26
CA SER A 177 -18.13 -17.76 -15.70
C SER A 177 -19.45 -17.21 -16.26
N LEU A 178 -19.67 -17.33 -17.57
CA LEU A 178 -20.93 -16.92 -18.21
C LEU A 178 -22.11 -17.73 -17.67
N THR A 179 -21.99 -19.06 -17.63
CA THR A 179 -23.08 -19.91 -17.10
C THR A 179 -23.36 -19.66 -15.63
N HIS A 180 -22.34 -19.36 -14.83
CA HIS A 180 -22.50 -19.01 -13.43
C HIS A 180 -23.27 -17.70 -13.28
N GLN A 181 -22.93 -16.69 -14.08
CA GLN A 181 -23.60 -15.40 -14.05
C GLN A 181 -25.08 -15.53 -14.45
N ASP A 182 -25.38 -16.29 -15.52
CA ASP A 182 -26.75 -16.60 -15.94
C ASP A 182 -27.55 -17.33 -14.86
N LEU A 183 -26.94 -18.29 -14.16
CA LEU A 183 -27.58 -19.03 -13.07
C LEU A 183 -27.87 -18.12 -11.88
N VAL A 184 -26.93 -17.25 -11.52
CA VAL A 184 -27.11 -16.28 -10.44
C VAL A 184 -28.26 -15.32 -10.77
N GLU A 185 -28.36 -14.85 -12.01
CA GLU A 185 -29.47 -13.99 -12.44
C GLU A 185 -30.82 -14.70 -12.38
N ARG A 186 -30.90 -15.93 -12.91
CA ARG A 186 -32.12 -16.75 -12.86
C ARG A 186 -32.57 -17.05 -11.43
N LEU A 187 -31.62 -17.35 -10.54
CA LEU A 187 -31.92 -17.54 -9.12
C LEU A 187 -32.42 -16.26 -8.48
N GLY A 188 -31.84 -15.11 -8.82
CA GLY A 188 -32.33 -13.80 -8.37
C GLY A 188 -33.79 -13.55 -8.77
N GLN A 189 -34.13 -13.82 -10.03
CA GLN A 189 -35.50 -13.68 -10.54
C GLN A 189 -36.49 -14.61 -9.81
N LEU A 190 -36.13 -15.89 -9.63
CA LEU A 190 -36.98 -16.85 -8.91
C LEU A 190 -37.19 -16.47 -7.44
N VAL A 191 -36.17 -15.92 -6.78
CA VAL A 191 -36.28 -15.41 -5.41
C VAL A 191 -37.25 -14.22 -5.36
N GLU A 192 -37.13 -13.25 -6.27
CA GLU A 192 -38.08 -12.12 -6.36
C GLU A 192 -39.51 -12.59 -6.61
N GLU A 193 -39.73 -13.57 -7.49
CA GLU A 193 -41.07 -14.13 -7.75
C GLU A 193 -41.68 -14.78 -6.51
N LEU A 194 -40.88 -15.54 -5.74
CA LEU A 194 -41.33 -16.15 -4.48
C LEU A 194 -41.63 -15.08 -3.41
N GLU A 195 -40.76 -14.07 -3.30
CA GLU A 195 -40.95 -12.95 -2.38
C GLU A 195 -42.17 -12.10 -2.74
N GLN A 196 -42.53 -11.96 -4.01
CA GLN A 196 -43.73 -11.27 -4.45
C GLN A 196 -45.00 -12.14 -4.36
N GLY A 197 -44.88 -13.45 -4.56
CA GLY A 197 -46.00 -14.40 -4.46
C GLY A 197 -46.50 -14.58 -3.03
N GLN A 198 -45.58 -14.71 -2.07
CA GLN A 198 -45.88 -14.83 -0.63
C GLN A 198 -46.84 -13.76 -0.07
N PRO A 199 -46.59 -12.45 -0.24
CA PRO A 199 -47.45 -11.40 0.29
C PRO A 199 -48.79 -11.32 -0.46
N LYS A 200 -48.82 -11.58 -1.77
CA LYS A 200 -50.07 -11.65 -2.54
C LYS A 200 -50.99 -12.75 -2.02
N GLU A 201 -50.43 -13.94 -1.78
CA GLU A 201 -51.20 -15.07 -1.27
C GLU A 201 -51.67 -14.86 0.17
N LYS A 202 -50.82 -14.28 1.03
CA LYS A 202 -51.20 -13.86 2.40
C LYS A 202 -52.32 -12.83 2.38
N ASN A 203 -52.24 -11.81 1.52
CA ASN A 203 -53.29 -10.80 1.38
C ASN A 203 -54.62 -11.41 0.95
N ASN A 204 -54.62 -12.26 -0.08
CA ASN A 204 -55.83 -12.95 -0.52
C ASN A 204 -56.45 -13.80 0.60
N GLN A 205 -55.61 -14.48 1.39
CA GLN A 205 -56.09 -15.27 2.53
C GLN A 205 -56.70 -14.39 3.64
N THR A 206 -56.11 -13.23 3.93
CA THR A 206 -56.67 -12.27 4.90
C THR A 206 -57.98 -11.65 4.42
N GLU A 207 -58.08 -11.34 3.13
CA GLU A 207 -59.28 -10.77 2.52
C GLU A 207 -60.45 -11.77 2.56
N MET A 208 -60.19 -13.05 2.25
CA MET A 208 -61.19 -14.11 2.37
C MET A 208 -61.66 -14.30 3.82
N LYS A 209 -60.74 -14.26 4.80
CA LYS A 209 -61.10 -14.33 6.23
C LYS A 209 -61.97 -13.15 6.66
N LEU A 210 -61.65 -11.94 6.20
CA LEU A 210 -62.44 -10.74 6.49
C LEU A 210 -63.86 -10.87 5.93
N MET A 211 -64.00 -11.29 4.67
CA MET A 211 -65.32 -11.50 4.05
C MET A 211 -66.15 -12.55 4.81
N MET A 212 -65.54 -13.65 5.25
CA MET A 212 -66.22 -14.67 6.06
C MET A 212 -66.71 -14.11 7.40
N HIS A 213 -65.87 -13.35 8.12
CA HIS A 213 -66.28 -12.73 9.39
C HIS A 213 -67.34 -11.66 9.21
N GLN A 214 -67.28 -10.89 8.12
CA GLN A 214 -68.29 -9.88 7.79
C GLN A 214 -69.64 -10.53 7.47
N GLY A 215 -69.65 -11.64 6.73
CA GLY A 215 -70.84 -12.45 6.50
C GLY A 215 -71.44 -12.98 7.81
N GLN A 216 -70.61 -13.60 8.66
CA GLN A 216 -71.04 -14.08 9.99
C GLN A 216 -71.63 -12.96 10.86
N SER A 217 -71.02 -11.77 10.85
CA SER A 217 -71.50 -10.63 11.64
C SER A 217 -72.84 -10.13 11.10
N ARG A 218 -73.04 -10.16 9.78
CA ARG A 218 -74.33 -9.80 9.17
C ARG A 218 -75.44 -10.76 9.61
N ASP A 219 -75.16 -12.05 9.56
CA ASP A 219 -76.12 -13.09 9.98
C ASP A 219 -76.45 -12.95 11.48
N GLN A 220 -75.45 -12.64 12.32
CA GLN A 220 -75.67 -12.37 13.76
C GLN A 220 -76.54 -11.12 13.99
N VAL A 221 -76.32 -10.04 13.25
CA VAL A 221 -77.14 -8.82 13.37
C VAL A 221 -78.58 -9.09 12.92
N GLU A 222 -78.78 -9.89 11.88
CA GLU A 222 -80.11 -10.30 11.41
C GLU A 222 -80.82 -11.20 12.44
N GLU A 223 -80.10 -12.12 13.07
CA GLU A 223 -80.63 -12.98 14.14
C GLU A 223 -81.01 -12.16 15.39
N VAL A 224 -80.12 -11.27 15.85
CA VAL A 224 -80.40 -10.38 16.99
C VAL A 224 -81.56 -9.44 16.69
N GLY A 225 -81.62 -8.89 15.47
CA GLY A 225 -82.74 -8.06 15.02
C GLY A 225 -84.06 -8.83 15.02
N SER A 226 -84.05 -10.08 14.53
CA SER A 226 -85.22 -10.96 14.55
C SER A 226 -85.68 -11.27 15.97
N LEU A 227 -84.74 -11.56 16.88
CA LEU A 227 -85.02 -11.80 18.29
C LEU A 227 -85.61 -10.56 18.97
N LEU A 228 -85.04 -9.38 18.69
CA LEU A 228 -85.51 -8.11 19.25
C LEU A 228 -86.94 -7.79 18.83
N ILE A 229 -87.27 -8.04 17.55
CA ILE A 229 -88.64 -7.90 17.05
C ILE A 229 -89.57 -8.88 17.77
N ALA A 230 -89.16 -10.12 17.99
CA ALA A 230 -89.96 -11.10 18.72
C ALA A 230 -90.24 -10.69 20.17
N VAL A 231 -89.22 -10.19 20.89
CA VAL A 231 -89.37 -9.66 22.25
C VAL A 231 -90.35 -8.48 22.27
N LYS A 232 -90.22 -7.54 21.33
CA LYS A 232 -91.12 -6.40 21.23
C LYS A 232 -92.57 -6.83 20.96
N ASN A 233 -92.78 -7.74 20.02
CA ASN A 233 -94.11 -8.28 19.71
C ASN A 233 -94.73 -8.99 20.91
N LEU A 234 -93.95 -9.72 21.70
CA LEU A 234 -94.43 -10.39 22.92
C LEU A 234 -94.84 -9.37 23.99
N ALA A 235 -94.04 -8.33 24.17
CA ALA A 235 -94.35 -7.25 25.08
C ALA A 235 -95.63 -6.50 24.72
N GLU A 236 -95.85 -6.25 23.43
CA GLU A 236 -97.09 -5.68 22.91
C GLU A 236 -98.30 -6.54 23.31
N GLN A 237 -98.19 -7.86 23.23
CA GLN A 237 -99.27 -8.79 23.63
C GLN A 237 -99.50 -8.84 25.14
N CYS A 238 -98.45 -8.65 25.93
CA CYS A 238 -98.46 -8.72 27.38
C CYS A 238 -98.59 -7.34 28.06
N TYR A 239 -98.80 -6.28 27.27
CA TYR A 239 -98.78 -4.92 27.76
C TYR A 239 -99.94 -4.63 28.72
N LEU A 240 -99.61 -4.25 29.94
CA LEU A 240 -100.57 -3.75 30.93
C LEU A 240 -100.46 -2.23 31.02
N HIS A 241 -101.60 -1.52 30.99
CA HIS A 241 -101.68 -0.05 30.93
C HIS A 241 -100.95 0.74 32.04
N HIS A 242 -100.41 0.08 33.07
CA HIS A 242 -99.71 0.73 34.18
C HIS A 242 -98.20 0.90 33.97
N TYR A 243 -97.63 0.41 32.87
CA TYR A 243 -96.17 0.47 32.63
C TYR A 243 -95.67 1.63 31.75
N GLY A 244 -96.56 2.52 31.28
CA GLY A 244 -96.20 3.67 30.42
C GLY A 244 -95.99 3.30 28.94
N PRO A 245 -95.80 4.28 28.04
CA PRO A 245 -95.73 4.04 26.59
C PRO A 245 -94.67 3.00 26.23
N LEU A 246 -95.01 2.07 25.33
CA LEU A 246 -94.16 0.92 25.01
C LEU A 246 -92.80 1.32 24.40
N GLU A 247 -92.72 2.49 23.79
CA GLU A 247 -91.51 3.07 23.20
C GLU A 247 -90.45 3.50 24.25
N GLU A 248 -90.83 3.66 25.52
CA GLU A 248 -89.95 4.12 26.60
C GLU A 248 -89.52 2.98 27.55
N ILE A 249 -90.02 1.76 27.34
CA ILE A 249 -89.72 0.59 28.19
C ILE A 249 -88.44 -0.10 27.72
N ASP A 250 -87.47 -0.25 28.62
CA ASP A 250 -86.21 -0.95 28.34
C ASP A 250 -86.42 -2.46 28.08
N MET A 251 -85.60 -3.04 27.21
CA MET A 251 -85.71 -4.44 26.76
C MET A 251 -85.65 -5.44 27.92
N LEU A 252 -84.88 -5.15 28.97
CA LEU A 252 -84.79 -6.01 30.15
C LEU A 252 -86.13 -6.06 30.91
N THR A 253 -86.76 -4.89 31.06
CA THR A 253 -88.08 -4.74 31.67
C THR A 253 -89.16 -5.42 30.82
N MET A 254 -88.97 -5.39 29.50
CA MET A 254 -89.85 -6.01 28.51
C MET A 254 -89.88 -7.55 28.62
N MET A 255 -88.72 -8.18 28.87
CA MET A 255 -88.63 -9.63 29.14
C MET A 255 -89.19 -10.01 30.52
N ASP A 256 -89.04 -9.14 31.52
CA ASP A 256 -89.58 -9.38 32.87
C ASP A 256 -91.11 -9.42 32.89
N MET A 257 -91.79 -8.80 31.92
CA MET A 257 -93.25 -8.80 31.83
C MET A 257 -93.82 -10.20 31.53
N GLU A 258 -93.14 -11.01 30.72
CA GLU A 258 -93.50 -12.41 30.51
C GLU A 258 -93.33 -13.20 31.81
N TYR A 259 -92.20 -13.02 32.51
CA TYR A 259 -91.93 -13.67 33.79
C TYR A 259 -92.95 -13.28 34.89
N ILE A 260 -93.39 -12.02 34.91
CA ILE A 260 -94.40 -11.53 35.84
C ILE A 260 -95.76 -12.16 35.54
N LEU A 261 -96.15 -12.27 34.26
CA LEU A 261 -97.40 -12.94 33.87
C LEU A 261 -97.35 -14.44 34.14
N GLU A 262 -96.22 -15.10 33.87
CA GLU A 262 -96.03 -16.51 34.20
C GLU A 262 -96.09 -16.74 35.72
N ARG A 263 -95.45 -15.90 36.54
CA ARG A 263 -95.61 -15.94 38.00
C ARG A 263 -97.04 -15.68 38.42
N ALA A 264 -97.74 -14.71 37.84
CA ALA A 264 -99.13 -14.40 38.19
C ALA A 264 -100.07 -15.55 37.85
N ASP A 265 -99.87 -16.21 36.71
CA ASP A 265 -100.66 -17.37 36.29
C ASP A 265 -100.33 -18.62 37.12
N ILE A 266 -99.05 -18.85 37.46
CA ILE A 266 -98.65 -19.90 38.41
C ILE A 266 -99.26 -19.64 39.79
N VAL A 267 -99.22 -18.39 40.29
CA VAL A 267 -99.84 -18.00 41.56
C VAL A 267 -101.36 -18.16 41.51
N MET A 268 -102.02 -17.82 40.41
CA MET A 268 -103.46 -18.07 40.19
C MET A 268 -103.79 -19.58 40.18
N ARG A 269 -102.99 -20.39 39.46
CA ARG A 269 -103.19 -21.85 39.42
C ARG A 269 -102.92 -22.48 40.79
N ALA A 270 -101.94 -21.98 41.55
CA ALA A 270 -101.65 -22.42 42.90
C ALA A 270 -102.74 -22.02 43.91
N THR A 271 -103.30 -20.80 43.81
CA THR A 271 -104.43 -20.37 44.66
C THR A 271 -105.70 -21.17 44.37
N ARG A 272 -105.98 -21.49 43.10
CA ARG A 272 -107.09 -22.40 42.73
C ARG A 272 -106.93 -23.82 43.29
N LEU A 273 -105.69 -24.31 43.45
CA LEU A 273 -105.43 -25.61 44.07
C LEU A 273 -105.63 -25.59 45.59
N ILE A 274 -105.37 -24.46 46.25
CA ILE A 274 -105.58 -24.29 47.70
C ILE A 274 -107.08 -24.14 48.01
N ASP A 275 -107.84 -23.45 47.17
CA ASP A 275 -109.29 -23.29 47.35
C ASP A 275 -110.12 -24.53 46.95
N SER A 276 -109.55 -25.50 46.22
CA SER A 276 -110.25 -26.70 45.72
C SER A 276 -109.90 -28.00 46.49
N GLY A 277 -109.22 -27.89 47.63
CA GLY A 277 -108.69 -29.02 48.40
C GLY A 277 -109.62 -29.66 49.44
N SER A 278 -110.93 -29.74 49.20
CA SER A 278 -111.85 -30.49 50.09
C SER A 278 -113.11 -31.00 49.37
N ALA A 279 -113.00 -32.07 48.58
CA ALA A 279 -113.94 -33.20 48.50
C ALA A 279 -113.69 -34.09 47.27
N LEU A 280 -113.12 -35.27 47.55
CA LEU A 280 -113.48 -36.59 47.03
C LEU A 280 -113.56 -36.89 45.51
N THR A 281 -112.89 -38.01 45.24
CA THR A 281 -113.30 -39.16 44.41
C THR A 281 -112.95 -39.20 42.92
N SER A 282 -111.99 -40.10 42.67
CA SER A 282 -112.13 -41.29 41.82
C SER A 282 -112.18 -41.15 40.31
N ALA A 283 -111.18 -41.81 39.74
CA ALA A 283 -111.31 -42.81 38.70
C ALA A 283 -111.22 -42.36 37.23
N THR A 284 -110.23 -43.02 36.62
CA THR A 284 -110.25 -43.64 35.30
C THR A 284 -110.17 -42.78 34.05
N GLU A 285 -109.08 -43.07 33.34
CA GLU A 285 -109.02 -43.43 31.94
C GLU A 285 -108.79 -42.34 30.88
N HIS A 286 -107.74 -42.65 30.11
CA HIS A 286 -107.74 -42.80 28.67
C HIS A 286 -106.92 -41.79 27.85
N ARG A 287 -105.88 -42.38 27.24
CA ARG A 287 -105.64 -42.41 25.79
C ARG A 287 -105.08 -41.15 25.12
N GLY A 288 -104.03 -41.38 24.33
CA GLY A 288 -103.59 -40.48 23.25
C GLY A 288 -102.10 -40.22 23.34
N SER A 289 -101.24 -40.96 22.64
CA SER A 289 -100.97 -40.80 21.21
C SER A 289 -100.37 -39.43 20.89
N LEU A 290 -99.10 -39.41 20.47
CA LEU A 290 -98.60 -38.86 19.20
C LEU A 290 -97.07 -38.66 19.27
N LYS A 291 -96.38 -39.18 18.22
CA LYS A 291 -95.31 -38.58 17.39
C LYS A 291 -94.14 -37.88 18.12
N ASN A 292 -92.86 -37.98 17.74
CA ASN A 292 -92.24 -37.97 16.41
C ASN A 292 -90.71 -38.16 16.66
N ILE A 293 -89.93 -38.87 15.82
CA ILE A 293 -89.05 -38.28 14.78
C ILE A 293 -88.16 -37.15 15.38
N ASN A 294 -86.83 -37.23 15.54
CA ASN A 294 -85.81 -37.64 14.55
C ASN A 294 -84.41 -37.84 15.19
N SER A 295 -83.68 -38.79 14.61
CA SER A 295 -82.23 -38.86 14.34
C SER A 295 -81.24 -37.90 15.04
N LYS A 296 -80.33 -38.49 15.82
CA LYS A 296 -78.99 -37.94 16.11
C LYS A 296 -77.92 -38.90 15.58
N THR A 297 -77.43 -38.62 14.39
CA THR A 297 -76.28 -39.28 13.75
C THR A 297 -74.97 -38.70 14.27
N GLN A 298 -74.18 -39.55 14.92
CA GLN A 298 -72.73 -39.74 14.74
C GLN A 298 -71.86 -38.48 14.55
N LEU A 299 -71.36 -37.90 15.65
CA LEU A 299 -70.07 -37.20 15.65
C LEU A 299 -68.98 -38.23 15.95
N LYS A 300 -68.42 -38.80 14.88
CA LYS A 300 -67.23 -39.65 14.95
C LYS A 300 -65.99 -38.75 15.10
N SER A 301 -65.46 -38.75 16.31
CA SER A 301 -64.08 -38.39 16.62
C SER A 301 -63.11 -39.25 15.80
N THR A 302 -62.05 -38.63 15.26
CA THR A 302 -60.62 -38.97 15.45
C THR A 302 -59.79 -38.54 14.24
N SER A 303 -58.85 -37.62 14.45
CA SER A 303 -57.61 -37.56 13.66
C SER A 303 -56.52 -36.89 14.50
N LYS A 304 -55.87 -37.71 15.33
CA LYS A 304 -54.50 -37.50 15.81
C LYS A 304 -53.73 -38.76 15.43
N THR A 305 -52.91 -38.69 14.38
CA THR A 305 -51.76 -39.57 14.21
C THR A 305 -50.69 -38.90 13.34
N SER A 306 -49.46 -38.98 13.85
CA SER A 306 -48.21 -39.28 13.13
C SER A 306 -47.69 -38.18 12.19
N GLY A 307 -46.50 -37.60 12.41
CA GLY A 307 -45.20 -38.31 12.50
C GLY A 307 -44.72 -38.59 11.06
N ARG A 308 -43.48 -38.40 10.63
CA ARG A 308 -42.15 -38.21 11.22
C ARG A 308 -41.20 -38.18 10.00
N SER A 309 -39.99 -37.62 10.16
CA SER A 309 -38.75 -37.83 9.34
C SER A 309 -38.80 -37.39 7.86
N GLY A 310 -37.73 -36.92 7.22
CA GLY A 310 -36.31 -36.82 7.58
C GLY A 310 -35.47 -36.88 6.30
N LEU A 311 -34.41 -36.06 6.25
CA LEU A 311 -33.08 -36.27 5.64
C LEU A 311 -32.93 -36.96 4.26
N SER A 312 -32.37 -36.22 3.30
CA SER A 312 -31.10 -36.55 2.59
C SER A 312 -30.55 -35.21 2.07
N SER A 313 -29.27 -34.83 2.23
CA SER A 313 -28.05 -35.40 1.62
C SER A 313 -28.15 -35.50 0.11
#